data_AF-A0A497SJU3-F1
#
_entry.id   AF-A0A497SJU3-F1
#
_cell.length_a   1.000
_cell.length_b   1.000
_cell.length_c   1.000
_cell.angle_alpha   90.00
_cell.angle_beta   90.00
_cell.angle_gamma   90.00
#
_symmetry.space_group_name_H-M   'P 1'
#
loop_
_entity.id
_entity.type
_entity.pdbx_description
1 polymer ?
#
loop_
_entity_poly.entity_id
_entity_poly.type
_entity_poly.pdbx_seq_one_letter_code
_entity_poly.pdbx_strand_id
1 'polypeptide(L)' 'MINIREIIRNYTRVLQIARKPDKEEFVLTSKICAIGLFIIGVIGFSIFIAFIVLRL' A
#
# COMPACT_ATOMS: atom_id res chain seq x y z
N MET A 1 9.94 -30.75 -16.87
CA MET A 1 10.36 -29.55 -17.62
C MET A 1 9.37 -28.44 -17.32
N ILE A 2 9.82 -27.34 -16.71
CA ILE A 2 8.97 -26.21 -16.34
C ILE A 2 8.54 -25.48 -17.61
N ASN A 3 7.23 -25.47 -17.91
CA ASN A 3 6.68 -24.79 -19.08
C ASN A 3 6.22 -23.38 -18.68
N ILE A 4 7.10 -22.39 -18.88
CA ILE A 4 6.87 -20.97 -18.52
C ILE A 4 5.56 -20.43 -19.14
N ARG A 5 5.20 -20.89 -20.33
CA ARG A 5 3.97 -20.48 -21.02
C ARG A 5 2.71 -20.89 -20.26
N GLU A 6 2.74 -22.05 -19.61
CA GLU A 6 1.61 -22.56 -18.84
C GLU A 6 1.45 -21.80 -17.52
N ILE A 7 2.57 -21.49 -16.86
CA ILE A 7 2.62 -20.69 -15.65
C ILE A 7 2.02 -19.28 -15.87
N ILE A 8 2.45 -18.60 -16.93
CA ILE A 8 1.93 -17.27 -17.29
C ILE A 8 0.42 -17.32 -17.59
N ARG A 9 -0.03 -18.37 -18.29
CA ARG A 9 -1.46 -18.57 -18.58
C ARG A 9 -2.28 -18.77 -17.32
N ASN A 10 -1.74 -19.50 -16.34
CA ASN A 10 -2.39 -19.72 -15.05
C ASN A 10 -2.47 -18.43 -14.22
N TYR A 11 -1.39 -17.65 -14.14
CA TYR A 11 -1.42 -16.34 -13.46
C TYR A 11 -2.40 -15.36 -14.08
N THR A 12 -2.49 -15.34 -15.42
CA THR A 12 -3.45 -14.47 -16.13
C THR A 12 -4.89 -14.80 -15.75
N ARG A 13 -5.23 -16.09 -15.63
CA ARG A 13 -6.58 -16.51 -15.19
C ARG A 13 -6.88 -16.07 -13.77
N VAL A 14 -5.92 -16.18 -12.85
CA VAL A 14 -6.09 -15.72 -11.46
C VAL A 14 -6.36 -14.22 -11.41
N LEU A 15 -5.60 -13.42 -12.17
CA LEU A 15 -5.80 -11.97 -12.25
C LEU A 15 -7.16 -11.58 -12.87
N GLN A 16 -7.70 -12.40 -13.78
CA GLN A 16 -9.02 -12.19 -14.38
C GLN A 16 -10.17 -12.54 -13.43
N ILE A 17 -9.98 -13.52 -12.54
CA ILE A 17 -10.97 -13.96 -11.55
C ILE A 17 -10.96 -13.06 -10.31
N ALA A 18 -9.83 -12.40 -10.03
CA ALA A 18 -9.73 -11.44 -8.94
C ALA A 18 -10.77 -10.32 -9.08
N ARG A 19 -11.55 -10.08 -8.02
CA ARG A 19 -12.53 -8.99 -7.96
C ARG A 19 -11.78 -7.66 -8.04
N LYS A 20 -12.01 -6.91 -9.12
CA LYS A 20 -11.49 -5.54 -9.24
C LYS A 20 -12.21 -4.66 -8.21
N PRO A 21 -11.49 -3.85 -7.42
CA PRO A 21 -12.12 -2.98 -6.44
C PRO A 21 -13.02 -1.97 -7.15
N ASP A 22 -14.15 -1.65 -6.55
CA ASP A 22 -14.95 -0.52 -7.01
C ASP A 22 -14.25 0.80 -6.68
N LYS A 23 -14.56 1.88 -7.43
CA LYS A 23 -13.98 3.19 -7.18
C LYS A 23 -14.28 3.68 -5.76
N GLU A 24 -15.46 3.39 -5.23
CA GLU A 24 -15.85 3.79 -3.88
C GLU A 24 -15.04 3.05 -2.81
N GLU A 25 -14.91 1.71 -2.94
CA GLU A 25 -14.10 0.87 -2.05
C GLU A 25 -12.62 1.31 -2.06
N PHE A 26 -12.10 1.65 -3.24
CA PHE A 26 -10.74 2.15 -3.38
C PHE A 26 -10.54 3.50 -2.67
N VAL A 27 -11.45 4.45 -2.88
CA VAL A 27 -11.34 5.78 -2.25
C VAL A 27 -11.49 5.69 -0.73
N LEU A 28 -12.40 4.86 -0.24
CA LEU A 28 -12.56 4.62 1.20
C LEU A 28 -11.27 4.07 1.81
N THR A 29 -10.72 3.02 1.21
CA THR A 29 -9.47 2.40 1.67
C THR A 29 -8.32 3.38 1.62
N SER A 30 -8.16 4.10 0.50
CA SER A 30 -7.14 5.13 0.33
C SER A 30 -7.24 6.23 1.40
N LYS A 31 -8.45 6.68 1.73
CA LYS A 31 -8.68 7.69 2.77
C LYS A 31 -8.26 7.19 4.15
N ILE A 32 -8.60 5.95 4.50
CA ILE A 32 -8.20 5.34 5.78
C ILE A 32 -6.67 5.20 5.85
N CYS A 33 -6.05 4.69 4.78
CA CYS A 33 -4.59 4.58 4.69
C CYS A 33 -3.91 5.95 4.79
N ALA A 34 -4.44 6.98 4.13
CA ALA A 34 -3.91 8.33 4.17
C ALA A 34 -3.95 8.92 5.59
N ILE A 35 -5.04 8.70 6.33
CA ILE A 35 -5.15 9.13 7.73
C ILE A 35 -4.12 8.38 8.61
N GLY A 36 -3.99 7.06 8.43
CA GLY A 36 -3.00 6.27 9.17
C GLY A 36 -1.57 6.71 8.91
N LEU A 37 -1.21 6.91 7.64
CA LEU A 37 0.10 7.42 7.24
C LEU A 37 0.36 8.82 7.79
N PHE A 38 -0.65 9.68 7.79
CA PHE A 38 -0.52 11.03 8.33
C PHE A 38 -0.24 11.01 9.83
N ILE A 39 -0.97 10.21 10.61
CA ILE A 39 -0.77 10.11 12.06
C ILE A 39 0.64 9.57 12.38
N ILE A 40 1.02 8.45 11.77
CA ILE A 40 2.33 7.83 11.99
C ILE A 40 3.45 8.77 11.54
N GLY A 41 3.27 9.41 10.38
CA GLY A 41 4.20 10.38 9.82
C GLY A 41 4.39 11.59 10.73
N VAL A 42 3.31 12.17 11.25
CA VAL A 42 3.37 13.30 12.18
C VAL A 42 4.08 12.92 13.48
N ILE A 43 3.81 11.73 14.03
CA ILE A 43 4.47 11.27 15.26
C ILE A 43 5.98 11.11 15.03
N GLY A 44 6.38 10.38 13.98
CA GLY A 44 7.79 10.20 13.65
C GLY A 44 8.48 11.51 13.30
N PHE A 45 7.82 12.38 12.55
CA PHE A 45 8.33 13.70 12.18
C PHE A 45 8.47 14.63 13.39
N SER A 46 7.54 14.57 14.34
CA SER A 46 7.63 15.36 15.58
C SER A 46 8.83 14.93 16.43
N ILE A 47 9.09 13.62 16.52
CA ILE A 47 10.27 13.10 17.22
C ILE A 47 11.56 13.54 16.50
N PHE A 48 11.58 13.45 15.17
CA PHE A 48 12.72 13.90 14.36
C PHE A 48 13.00 15.40 14.55
N ILE A 49 11.95 16.23 14.48
CA ILE A 49 12.05 17.68 14.73
C ILE A 49 12.55 17.95 16.14
N ALA A 50 12.02 17.26 17.14
CA ALA A 50 12.45 17.43 18.52
C ALA A 50 13.95 17.09 18.66
N PHE A 51 14.40 15.98 18.09
CA PHE A 51 15.80 15.55 18.13
C PHE A 51 16.74 16.56 17.45
N ILE A 52 16.39 17.02 16.24
CA ILE A 52 17.24 17.96 15.50
C ILE A 52 17.29 19.35 16.15
N VAL A 53 16.17 19.84 16.71
CA VAL A 53 16.12 21.12 17.42
C VAL A 53 16.89 21.05 18.74
N LEU A 54 16.82 19.91 19.45
CA LEU A 54 17.57 19.70 20.69
C LEU A 54 19.09 19.56 20.45
N ARG A 55 19.55 19.55 19.19
CA ARG A 55 20.96 19.40 18.78
C ARG A 55 21.64 18.20 19.47
N LEU A 56 20.97 17.03 19.40
CA LEU A 56 21.59 15.73 19.59
C LEU A 56 22.11 15.17 18.26
#